data_AF-A0A6L8E8H2-F1
#
_entry.id   AF-A0A6L8E8H2-F1
#
_cell.length_a   1.000
_cell.length_b   1.000
_cell.length_c   1.000
_cell.angle_alpha   90.00
_cell.angle_beta   90.00
_cell.angle_gamma   90.00
#
_symmetry.space_group_name_H-M   'P 1'
#
loop_
_entity.id
_entity.type
_entity.pdbx_description
1 polymer ?
#
loop_
_entity_poly.entity_id
_entity_poly.type
_entity_poly.pdbx_seq_one_letter_code
_entity_poly.pdbx_strand_id
1 'polypeptide(L)'
;MVGVHQQTLRSYERLGLVTPARSPGNTRLYSVSDVERVRQVLRLVDELGVNLAGAEVVLHMRAQIEEMRRALARRDAELERARGEIERLRREGAR
;
A
#
# COMPACT_ATOMS: atom_id res chain seq x y z
N MET A 1 -7.37 11.41 -16.78
CA MET A 1 -7.26 12.28 -15.59
C MET A 1 -8.47 12.00 -14.69
N VAL A 2 -8.36 11.93 -13.35
CA VAL A 2 -9.39 11.30 -12.49
C VAL A 2 -10.71 12.09 -12.37
N GLY A 3 -10.89 13.22 -13.07
CA GLY A 3 -12.15 13.99 -13.06
C GLY A 3 -12.53 14.59 -11.71
N VAL A 4 -11.69 14.44 -10.68
CA VAL A 4 -11.97 14.87 -9.30
C VAL A 4 -11.71 16.37 -9.14
N HIS A 5 -12.66 17.05 -8.50
CA HIS A 5 -12.54 18.47 -8.18
C HIS A 5 -11.39 18.75 -7.19
N GLN A 6 -10.71 19.90 -7.33
CA GLN A 6 -9.54 20.24 -6.50
C GLN A 6 -9.86 20.27 -4.99
N GLN A 7 -11.06 20.71 -4.61
CA GLN A 7 -11.47 20.74 -3.20
C GLN A 7 -11.60 19.34 -2.60
N THR A 8 -12.02 18.35 -3.40
CA THR A 8 -12.12 16.95 -2.98
C THR A 8 -10.74 16.35 -2.75
N LEU A 9 -9.78 16.63 -3.65
CA LEU A 9 -8.38 16.23 -3.47
C LEU A 9 -7.78 16.82 -2.17
N ARG A 10 -8.06 18.09 -1.87
CA ARG A 10 -7.64 18.70 -0.59
C ARG A 10 -8.27 18.01 0.62
N SER A 11 -9.51 17.52 0.51
CA SER A 11 -10.12 16.75 1.58
C SER A 11 -9.43 15.41 1.77
N TYR A 12 -9.02 14.75 0.68
CA TYR A 12 -8.28 13.50 0.73
C TYR A 12 -6.86 13.70 1.29
N GLU A 13 -6.19 14.80 0.96
CA GLU A 13 -4.92 15.20 1.59
C GLU A 13 -5.05 15.31 3.11
N ARG A 14 -6.09 15.99 3.62
CA ARG A 14 -6.30 16.15 5.07
C ARG A 14 -6.56 14.84 5.80
N LEU A 15 -7.15 13.88 5.11
CA LEU A 15 -7.40 12.53 5.63
C LEU A 15 -6.21 11.58 5.44
N GLY A 16 -5.08 12.06 4.90
CA GLY A 16 -3.91 11.22 4.62
C GLY A 16 -4.11 10.19 3.50
N LEU A 17 -5.20 10.32 2.73
CA LEU A 17 -5.52 9.40 1.64
C LEU A 17 -4.60 9.58 0.44
N VAL A 18 -4.05 10.78 0.24
CA VAL A 18 -3.05 11.12 -0.78
C VAL A 18 -2.04 12.08 -0.19
N THR A 19 -0.79 11.97 -0.62
CA THR A 19 0.29 12.83 -0.13
C THR A 19 1.04 13.40 -1.33
N PRO A 20 0.60 14.57 -1.84
CA PRO A 20 1.23 15.17 -3.01
C PRO A 20 2.65 15.61 -2.68
N ALA A 21 3.56 15.38 -3.62
CA ALA A 21 4.84 16.07 -3.61
C ALA A 21 4.62 17.56 -3.93
N ARG A 22 5.57 18.41 -3.54
CA ARG A 22 5.56 19.84 -3.88
C ARG A 22 6.70 20.14 -4.84
N SER A 23 6.40 20.89 -5.90
CA SER A 23 7.42 21.44 -6.80
C SER A 23 8.17 22.61 -6.13
N PRO A 24 9.31 23.06 -6.70
CA PRO A 24 10.00 24.28 -6.22
C PRO A 24 9.11 25.53 -6.22
N GLY A 25 8.13 25.61 -7.12
CA GLY A 25 7.12 26.67 -7.16
C GLY A 25 5.92 26.46 -6.23
N ASN A 26 6.02 25.51 -5.28
CA ASN A 26 4.98 25.14 -4.31
C ASN A 26 3.69 24.54 -4.91
N THR A 27 3.75 24.03 -6.15
CA THR A 27 2.62 23.36 -6.81
C THR A 27 2.52 21.92 -6.33
N ARG A 28 1.29 21.45 -6.06
CA ARG A 28 1.01 20.04 -5.73
C ARG A 28 1.20 19.15 -6.96
N LEU A 29 2.01 18.13 -6.82
CA LEU A 29 2.25 17.10 -7.82
C LEU A 29 1.77 15.77 -7.27
N TYR A 30 0.77 15.20 -7.93
CA TYR A 30 0.24 13.88 -7.59
C TYR A 30 0.93 12.82 -8.42
N SER A 31 1.36 11.76 -7.77
CA SER A 31 1.96 10.59 -8.40
C SER A 31 0.90 9.68 -9.04
N VAL A 32 1.35 8.69 -9.80
CA VAL A 32 0.46 7.65 -10.35
C VAL A 32 -0.21 6.86 -9.22
N SER A 33 0.49 6.59 -8.12
CA SER A 33 -0.10 5.89 -6.98
C SER A 33 -1.14 6.73 -6.25
N ASP A 34 -0.97 8.05 -6.16
CA ASP A 34 -2.01 8.96 -5.65
C ASP A 34 -3.28 8.86 -6.52
N VAL A 35 -3.11 8.88 -7.85
CA VAL A 35 -4.21 8.74 -8.81
C VAL A 35 -4.96 7.40 -8.63
N GLU A 36 -4.24 6.31 -8.44
CA GLU A 36 -4.84 5.00 -8.15
C GLU A 36 -5.58 4.99 -6.82
N ARG A 37 -5.02 5.64 -5.80
CA ARG A 37 -5.63 5.73 -4.48
C ARG A 37 -6.93 6.52 -4.53
N VAL A 38 -6.96 7.64 -5.24
CA VAL A 38 -8.19 8.41 -5.51
C VAL A 38 -9.24 7.53 -6.20
N ARG A 39 -8.85 6.75 -7.22
CA ARG A 39 -9.80 5.82 -7.88
C ARG A 39 -10.35 4.77 -6.92
N GLN A 40 -9.54 4.27 -5.99
CA GLN A 40 -10.02 3.31 -4.99
C GLN A 40 -11.01 3.95 -4.01
N VAL A 41 -10.75 5.19 -3.57
CA VAL A 41 -11.69 5.95 -2.73
C VAL A 41 -13.01 6.15 -3.47
N LEU A 42 -12.98 6.58 -4.74
CA LEU A 42 -14.19 6.78 -5.53
C LEU A 42 -15.00 5.49 -5.67
N ARG A 43 -14.37 4.33 -5.93
CA ARG A 43 -15.11 3.07 -5.95
C ARG A 43 -15.76 2.73 -4.62
N LEU A 44 -15.05 2.93 -3.50
CA LEU A 44 -15.60 2.67 -2.17
C LEU A 44 -16.80 3.57 -1.87
N VAL A 45 -16.71 4.85 -2.25
CA VAL A 45 -17.75 5.84 -1.97
C VAL A 45 -18.92 5.76 -2.94
N ASP A 46 -18.64 5.80 -4.23
CA ASP A 46 -19.64 5.97 -5.29
C ASP A 46 -20.30 4.64 -5.68
N GLU A 47 -19.54 3.54 -5.69
CA GLU A 47 -20.06 2.22 -6.10
C GLU A 47 -20.53 1.38 -4.91
N LEU A 48 -19.82 1.43 -3.78
CA LEU A 48 -20.10 0.60 -2.61
C LEU A 48 -20.82 1.33 -1.48
N GLY A 49 -21.08 2.64 -1.64
CA GLY A 49 -21.83 3.45 -0.67
C GLY A 49 -21.14 3.66 0.67
N VAL A 50 -19.82 3.42 0.75
CA VAL A 50 -19.05 3.62 1.98
C VAL A 50 -18.80 5.11 2.15
N ASN A 51 -18.98 5.64 3.36
CA ASN A 51 -18.63 7.04 3.61
C ASN A 51 -17.10 7.26 3.54
N LEU A 52 -16.66 8.51 3.42
CA LEU A 52 -15.25 8.83 3.23
C LEU A 52 -14.34 8.37 4.40
N ALA A 53 -14.85 8.39 5.64
CA ALA A 53 -14.12 7.90 6.80
C ALA A 53 -13.95 6.37 6.76
N GLY A 54 -14.99 5.64 6.37
CA GLY A 54 -14.94 4.20 6.16
C GLY A 54 -13.99 3.84 5.02
N ALA A 55 -13.97 4.62 3.93
CA ALA A 55 -13.04 4.41 2.82
C ALA A 55 -11.58 4.57 3.28
N GLU A 56 -11.29 5.53 4.16
CA GLU A 56 -9.97 5.71 4.77
C GLU A 56 -9.56 4.50 5.59
N VAL A 57 -10.41 4.05 6.51
CA VAL A 57 -10.14 2.87 7.35
C VAL A 57 -9.91 1.62 6.49
N VAL A 58 -10.73 1.39 5.46
CA VAL A 58 -10.57 0.27 4.53
C VAL A 58 -9.21 0.33 3.81
N LEU A 59 -8.82 1.50 3.32
CA LEU A 59 -7.56 1.66 2.60
C LEU A 59 -6.34 1.54 3.51
N HIS A 60 -6.45 1.96 4.77
CA HIS A 60 -5.43 1.74 5.78
C HIS A 60 -5.27 0.25 6.10
N MET A 61 -6.37 -0.44 6.41
CA MET A 61 -6.35 -1.88 6.69
C MET A 61 -5.78 -2.69 5.51
N ARG A 62 -6.14 -2.34 4.27
CA ARG A 62 -5.56 -2.99 3.07
C ARG A 62 -4.05 -2.80 3.00
N ALA A 63 -3.53 -1.62 3.34
CA ALA A 63 -2.09 -1.39 3.36
C ALA A 63 -1.37 -2.25 4.41
N GLN A 64 -1.96 -2.35 5.62
CA GLN A 64 -1.43 -3.19 6.69
C GLN A 64 -1.44 -4.68 6.32
N ILE A 65 -2.51 -5.17 5.69
CA ILE A 65 -2.59 -6.56 5.21
C ILE A 65 -1.50 -6.84 4.17
N GLU A 66 -1.28 -5.93 3.22
CA GLU A 66 -0.23 -6.09 2.21
C GLU A 66 1.18 -6.06 2.82
N GLU A 67 1.40 -5.22 3.83
CA GLU A 67 2.65 -5.22 4.59
C GLU A 67 2.87 -6.53 5.34
N MET A 68 1.85 -7.03 6.01
CA MET A 68 1.89 -8.30 6.73
C MET A 68 2.15 -9.47 5.77
N ARG A 69 1.49 -9.51 4.62
CA ARG A 69 1.74 -10.50 3.56
C ARG A 69 3.19 -10.47 3.08
N ARG A 70 3.74 -9.29 2.84
CA ARG A 70 5.17 -9.13 2.48
C ARG A 70 6.10 -9.60 3.58
N ALA A 71 5.76 -9.35 4.85
CA ALA A 71 6.56 -9.82 5.98
C ALA A 71 6.56 -11.35 6.07
N LEU A 72 5.39 -11.99 5.92
CA LEU A 72 5.27 -13.45 5.89
C LEU A 72 6.09 -14.06 4.75
N ALA A 73 5.93 -13.54 3.52
CA ALA A 73 6.71 -14.04 2.37
C ALA A 73 8.23 -13.94 2.58
N ARG A 74 8.71 -12.86 3.23
CA ARG A 74 10.13 -12.74 3.58
C ARG A 74 10.57 -13.79 4.61
N ARG A 75 9.72 -14.08 5.61
CA ARG A 75 10.01 -15.08 6.64
C ARG A 75 9.99 -16.49 6.08
N ASP A 76 9.05 -16.81 5.21
CA ASP A 76 9.01 -18.11 4.53
C ASP A 76 10.28 -18.31 3.69
N ALA A 77 10.72 -17.29 2.95
CA ALA A 77 11.97 -17.35 2.18
C ALA A 77 13.23 -17.46 3.06
N GLU A 78 13.19 -17.00 4.30
CA GLU A 78 14.29 -17.15 5.27
C GLU A 78 14.30 -18.58 5.86
N LEU A 79 13.14 -19.11 6.22
CA LEU A 79 12.99 -20.48 6.70
C LEU A 79 13.45 -21.51 5.66
N GLU A 80 13.08 -21.32 4.39
CA GLU A 80 13.52 -22.20 3.31
C GLU A 80 15.04 -22.16 3.11
N ARG A 81 15.66 -20.97 3.24
CA ARG A 81 17.12 -20.84 3.20
C ARG A 81 17.80 -21.56 4.36
N ALA A 82 17.29 -21.37 5.58
CA ALA A 82 17.83 -22.02 6.77
C ALA A 82 17.68 -23.56 6.71
N ARG A 83 16.53 -24.06 6.24
CA ARG A 83 16.30 -25.49 6.01
C ARG A 83 17.29 -26.08 5.02
N GLY A 84 17.50 -25.41 3.88
CA GLY A 84 18.45 -25.82 2.86
C GLY A 84 19.91 -25.83 3.35
N GLU A 85 20.27 -24.91 4.25
CA GLU A 85 21.59 -24.88 4.88
C GLU A 85 21.79 -26.04 5.86
N ILE A 86 20.81 -26.32 6.72
CA ILE A 86 20.83 -27.46 7.65
C ILE A 86 20.98 -28.78 6.89
N GLU A 87 20.23 -28.96 5.80
CA GLU A 87 20.35 -30.17 4.98
C GLU A 87 21.72 -30.32 4.31
N ARG A 88 22.35 -29.21 3.93
CA ARG A 88 23.68 -29.21 3.32
C ARG A 88 24.73 -29.64 4.35
N LEU A 89 24.71 -29.02 5.53
CA LEU A 89 25.62 -29.36 6.63
C LEU A 89 25.47 -30.83 7.07
N ARG A 90 24.24 -31.35 7.13
CA ARG A 90 23.98 -32.77 7.40
C ARG A 90 24.58 -33.70 6.34
N ARG A 91 24.55 -33.31 5.06
CA ARG A 91 25.14 -34.10 3.97
C ARG A 91 26.67 -34.06 3.98
N GLU A 92 27.25 -32.93 4.36
CA GLU A 92 28.70 -32.75 4.45
C GLU A 92 29.31 -33.46 5.66
N GLY A 93 28.66 -33.42 6.81
CA GLY A 93 29.10 -34.12 8.03
C GLY A 93 28.85 -35.63 8.05
N ALA A 94 28.14 -36.17 7.05
CA ALA A 94 27.92 -37.61 6.88
C ALA A 94 28.97 -38.29 5.97
N ARG A 95 30.00 -37.55 5.54
CA ARG A 95 31.18 -38.05 4.83
C ARG A 95 32.39 -38.07 5.75
#